data_AF-A0A3D2HQS9-F1
#
_entry.id   AF-A0A3D2HQS9-F1
#
_cell.length_a   1.000
_cell.length_b   1.000
_cell.length_c   1.000
_cell.angle_alpha   90.00
_cell.angle_beta   90.00
_cell.angle_gamma   90.00
#
_symmetry.space_group_name_H-M   'P 1'
#
loop_
_entity.id
_entity.type
_entity.pdbx_description
1 polymer ?
#
loop_
_entity_poly.entity_id
_entity_poly.type
_entity_poly.pdbx_seq_one_letter_code
_entity_poly.pdbx_strand_id
1 'polypeptide(L)'
;SELALGWCTYNGDHMSMYAVNSSIPKTLVRYLTAYEAQKSNGTLKEVLLDVLDTPVSPELLPPDKNGEIAQKTEDVVGPYELHDFFLYYLVRFGYAPSKIYYMAKLSFKDKYSEETIKKWLTVFIRRFFSQQFKRSCLPDGPKVGSVTLSPRSDWRMPSDASVKAWLDELENA
;
A
#
# COMPACT_ATOMS: atom_id res chain seq x y z
N SER A 1 0.83 3.14 -0.70
CA SER A 1 0.47 1.70 -0.69
C SER A 1 0.02 1.22 -2.06
N GLU A 2 -1.10 1.71 -2.61
CA GLU A 2 -1.55 1.36 -3.98
C GLU A 2 -0.46 1.58 -5.04
N LEU A 3 0.16 2.76 -5.07
CA LEU A 3 1.25 3.04 -6.00
C LEU A 3 2.43 2.09 -5.82
N ALA A 4 2.75 1.67 -4.59
CA ALA A 4 3.82 0.72 -4.31
C ALA A 4 3.50 -0.65 -4.92
N LEU A 5 2.26 -1.10 -4.76
CA LEU A 5 1.78 -2.39 -5.24
C LEU A 5 1.30 -2.34 -6.70
N GLY A 6 1.30 -1.17 -7.33
CA GLY A 6 0.64 -0.92 -8.62
C GLY A 6 -0.83 -1.34 -8.62
N TRP A 7 -1.52 -1.17 -7.49
CA TRP A 7 -2.96 -1.43 -7.36
C TRP A 7 -3.74 -0.21 -7.85
N CYS A 8 -3.63 0.02 -9.16
CA CYS A 8 -4.28 1.09 -9.90
C CYS A 8 -4.30 0.72 -11.39
N THR A 9 -5.20 1.29 -12.15
CA THR A 9 -5.27 1.13 -13.60
C THR A 9 -4.29 2.09 -14.26
N TYR A 10 -3.43 1.56 -15.14
CA TYR A 10 -2.53 2.41 -15.92
C TYR A 10 -3.37 3.27 -16.88
N ASN A 11 -3.18 4.58 -16.83
CA ASN A 11 -3.97 5.59 -17.56
C ASN A 11 -5.46 5.63 -17.16
N GLY A 12 -5.81 5.13 -15.97
CA GLY A 12 -7.13 5.24 -15.36
C GLY A 12 -7.05 6.05 -14.06
N ASP A 13 -7.42 5.43 -12.95
CA ASP A 13 -7.49 6.03 -11.60
C ASP A 13 -6.15 6.58 -11.08
N HIS A 14 -5.01 6.15 -11.62
CA HIS A 14 -3.71 6.73 -11.22
C HIS A 14 -3.43 8.10 -11.86
N MET A 15 -4.13 8.45 -12.94
CA MET A 15 -3.94 9.71 -13.65
C MET A 15 -4.83 10.81 -13.09
N SER A 16 -4.27 12.00 -12.97
CA SER A 16 -4.95 13.22 -12.53
C SER A 16 -4.12 14.44 -12.93
N MET A 17 -4.67 15.65 -12.76
CA MET A 17 -3.88 16.88 -12.87
C MET A 17 -2.98 17.09 -11.64
N TYR A 18 -3.45 16.66 -10.46
CA TYR A 18 -2.70 16.77 -9.22
C TYR A 18 -3.14 15.69 -8.22
N ALA A 19 -2.19 14.86 -7.75
CA ALA A 19 -2.44 13.70 -6.91
C ALA A 19 -2.17 14.03 -5.43
N VAL A 20 -3.18 14.58 -4.75
CA VAL A 20 -3.09 15.00 -3.33
C VAL A 20 -2.72 13.88 -2.36
N ASN A 21 -3.10 12.64 -2.67
CA ASN A 21 -2.88 11.47 -1.82
C ASN A 21 -1.69 10.60 -2.26
N SER A 22 -0.90 11.04 -3.24
CA SER A 22 0.20 10.24 -3.84
C SER A 22 1.28 9.81 -2.84
N SER A 23 1.45 10.55 -1.75
CA SER A 23 2.46 10.28 -0.71
C SER A 23 1.88 9.83 0.63
N ILE A 24 0.56 9.57 0.71
CA ILE A 24 -0.11 9.17 1.95
C ILE A 24 -0.32 7.65 1.94
N PRO A 25 0.33 6.88 2.84
CA PRO A 25 0.08 5.45 2.95
C PRO A 25 -1.34 5.15 3.45
N LYS A 26 -1.90 4.00 3.08
CA LYS A 26 -3.29 3.61 3.39
C LYS A 26 -3.53 3.49 4.89
N THR A 27 -2.53 3.02 5.62
CA THR A 27 -2.56 3.06 7.09
C THR A 27 -2.78 4.49 7.62
N LEU A 28 -2.11 5.50 7.05
CA LEU A 28 -2.24 6.90 7.47
C LEU A 28 -3.57 7.54 7.03
N VAL A 29 -4.14 7.16 5.88
CA VAL A 29 -5.43 7.68 5.42
C VAL A 29 -6.52 7.48 6.48
N ARG A 30 -6.63 6.27 7.05
CA ARG A 30 -7.61 5.99 8.11
C ARG A 30 -7.41 6.88 9.34
N TYR A 31 -6.16 7.12 9.75
CA TYR A 31 -5.86 8.02 10.87
C TYR A 31 -6.23 9.48 10.57
N LEU A 32 -5.97 9.97 9.35
CA LEU A 32 -6.33 11.34 8.95
C LEU A 32 -7.84 11.54 8.92
N THR A 33 -8.59 10.57 8.37
CA THR A 33 -10.05 10.59 8.38
C THR A 33 -10.60 10.56 9.81
N ALA A 34 -10.04 9.70 10.68
CA ALA A 34 -10.45 9.63 12.09
C ALA A 34 -10.14 10.91 12.86
N TYR A 35 -8.98 11.51 12.60
CA TYR A 35 -8.60 12.81 13.17
C TYR A 35 -9.59 13.90 12.77
N GLU A 36 -9.96 13.98 11.49
CA GLU A 36 -10.93 14.97 11.02
C GLU A 36 -12.33 14.73 11.60
N ALA A 37 -12.76 13.46 11.70
CA ALA A 37 -14.02 13.10 12.34
C ALA A 37 -14.10 13.56 13.81
N GLN A 38 -12.98 13.53 14.54
CA GLN A 38 -12.92 14.03 15.92
C GLN A 38 -12.98 15.55 16.02
N LYS A 39 -12.56 16.28 14.98
CA LYS A 39 -12.59 17.75 14.91
C LYS A 39 -13.90 18.29 14.33
N SER A 40 -14.58 17.48 13.54
CA SER A 40 -15.87 17.78 12.92
C SER A 40 -17.05 17.58 13.89
N ASN A 41 -18.19 18.19 13.57
CA ASN A 41 -19.44 18.09 14.33
C ASN A 41 -20.63 17.77 13.43
N GLY A 42 -21.72 17.29 14.03
CA GLY A 42 -22.97 16.97 13.34
C GLY A 42 -22.79 15.94 12.23
N THR A 43 -23.48 16.15 11.11
CA THR A 43 -23.55 15.23 9.97
C THR A 43 -22.18 14.85 9.41
N LEU A 44 -21.22 15.78 9.37
CA LEU A 44 -19.89 15.48 8.82
C LEU A 44 -19.15 14.41 9.65
N LYS A 45 -19.24 14.50 10.98
CA LYS A 45 -18.62 13.51 11.87
C LYS A 45 -19.24 12.13 11.67
N GLU A 46 -20.57 12.05 11.58
CA GLU A 46 -21.30 10.81 11.38
C GLU A 46 -20.90 10.14 10.05
N VAL A 47 -20.84 10.91 8.97
CA VAL A 47 -20.43 10.40 7.64
C VAL A 47 -18.97 9.91 7.64
N LEU A 48 -18.05 10.65 8.27
CA LEU A 48 -16.64 10.23 8.31
C LEU A 48 -16.43 8.95 9.12
N LEU A 49 -17.20 8.76 10.20
CA LEU A 49 -17.18 7.51 10.97
C LEU A 49 -17.77 6.34 10.17
N ASP A 50 -18.89 6.57 9.46
CA ASP A 50 -19.49 5.57 8.57
C ASP A 50 -18.53 5.11 7.45
N VAL A 51 -17.81 6.06 6.85
CA VAL A 51 -16.75 5.77 5.87
C VAL A 51 -15.62 4.94 6.48
N LEU A 52 -15.26 5.17 7.75
CA LEU A 52 -14.22 4.38 8.43
C LEU A 52 -14.68 2.96 8.77
N ASP A 53 -15.94 2.80 9.14
CA ASP A 53 -16.54 1.51 9.50
C ASP A 53 -16.83 0.64 8.28
N THR A 54 -16.97 1.26 7.11
CA THR A 54 -17.11 0.56 5.83
C THR A 54 -15.83 -0.21 5.47
N PRO A 55 -15.90 -1.55 5.29
CA PRO A 55 -14.75 -2.35 4.86
C PRO A 55 -14.21 -1.94 3.49
N VAL A 56 -12.90 -2.03 3.28
CA VAL A 56 -12.27 -1.70 1.99
C VAL A 56 -12.55 -2.80 0.96
N SER A 57 -13.35 -2.51 -0.06
CA SER A 57 -13.71 -3.43 -1.14
C SER A 57 -13.29 -2.93 -2.53
N PRO A 58 -13.17 -3.81 -3.54
CA PRO A 58 -13.04 -3.40 -4.93
C PRO A 58 -14.34 -2.74 -5.40
N GLU A 59 -14.28 -1.48 -5.80
CA GLU A 59 -15.44 -0.65 -6.19
C GLU A 59 -16.22 -1.19 -7.41
N LEU A 60 -15.61 -2.06 -8.21
CA LEU A 60 -16.13 -2.50 -9.52
C LEU A 60 -16.91 -3.81 -9.49
N LEU A 61 -16.95 -4.52 -8.36
CA LEU A 61 -17.71 -5.76 -8.28
C LEU A 61 -19.07 -5.50 -7.64
N PRO A 62 -20.18 -5.94 -8.28
CA PRO A 62 -21.48 -5.83 -7.66
C PRO A 62 -21.45 -6.57 -6.32
N PRO A 63 -22.16 -6.06 -5.30
CA PRO A 63 -22.37 -6.82 -4.07
C PRO A 63 -23.03 -8.16 -4.42
N ASP A 64 -22.89 -9.13 -3.52
CA ASP A 64 -23.49 -10.44 -3.71
C ASP A 64 -25.03 -10.35 -3.76
N LYS A 65 -25.69 -11.49 -3.98
CA LYS A 65 -27.17 -11.54 -4.06
C LYS A 65 -27.87 -11.07 -2.78
N ASN A 66 -27.14 -10.93 -1.67
CA ASN A 66 -27.64 -10.50 -0.37
C ASN A 66 -27.25 -9.04 -0.05
N GLY A 67 -26.58 -8.33 -0.98
CA GLY A 67 -26.12 -6.96 -0.76
C GLY A 67 -24.81 -6.85 0.03
N GLU A 68 -24.15 -7.97 0.35
CA GLU A 68 -22.87 -7.96 1.05
C GLU A 68 -21.69 -7.79 0.08
N ILE A 69 -20.64 -7.15 0.56
CA ILE A 69 -19.40 -6.97 -0.18
C ILE A 69 -18.79 -8.36 -0.46
N ALA A 70 -18.82 -8.77 -1.74
CA ALA A 70 -18.40 -10.11 -2.16
C ALA A 70 -16.89 -10.36 -2.05
N GLN A 71 -16.07 -9.31 -2.01
CA GLN A 71 -14.60 -9.43 -1.95
C GLN A 71 -13.98 -8.23 -1.20
N LYS A 72 -13.08 -8.45 -0.24
CA LYS A 72 -12.28 -7.37 0.36
C LYS A 72 -10.99 -7.21 -0.43
N THR A 73 -10.56 -5.97 -0.68
CA THR A 73 -9.34 -5.72 -1.47
C THR A 73 -8.11 -6.34 -0.81
N GLU A 74 -8.06 -6.33 0.52
CA GLU A 74 -6.97 -6.92 1.29
C GLU A 74 -6.89 -8.45 1.18
N ASP A 75 -7.98 -9.14 0.81
CA ASP A 75 -7.94 -10.58 0.55
C ASP A 75 -7.12 -10.91 -0.70
N VAL A 76 -7.08 -9.98 -1.66
CA VAL A 76 -6.35 -10.12 -2.92
C VAL A 76 -4.93 -9.55 -2.81
N VAL A 77 -4.81 -8.39 -2.19
CA VAL A 77 -3.57 -7.60 -2.18
C VAL A 77 -2.72 -7.89 -0.94
N GLY A 78 -3.34 -8.33 0.16
CA GLY A 78 -2.74 -8.50 1.47
C GLY A 78 -2.96 -7.29 2.38
N PRO A 79 -2.71 -7.44 3.70
CA PRO A 79 -2.91 -6.37 4.67
C PRO A 79 -2.05 -5.14 4.38
N TYR A 80 -2.65 -3.96 4.30
CA TYR A 80 -1.90 -2.74 4.01
C TYR A 80 -0.86 -2.40 5.08
N GLU A 81 -1.07 -2.80 6.34
CA GLU A 81 -0.10 -2.56 7.41
C GLU A 81 1.23 -3.32 7.20
N LEU A 82 1.18 -4.52 6.61
CA LEU A 82 2.38 -5.26 6.24
C LEU A 82 3.08 -4.56 5.08
N HIS A 83 2.33 -4.19 4.04
CA HIS A 83 2.89 -3.53 2.85
C HIS A 83 3.49 -2.16 3.17
N ASP A 84 2.84 -1.38 4.02
CA ASP A 84 3.36 -0.08 4.45
C ASP A 84 4.60 -0.25 5.34
N PHE A 85 4.66 -1.29 6.19
CA PHE A 85 5.86 -1.66 6.93
C PHE A 85 7.01 -2.03 5.99
N PHE A 86 6.77 -2.92 5.02
CA PHE A 86 7.79 -3.33 4.04
C PHE A 86 8.28 -2.14 3.21
N LEU A 87 7.35 -1.31 2.73
CA LEU A 87 7.65 -0.12 1.94
C LEU A 87 8.53 0.86 2.70
N TYR A 88 8.20 1.10 3.97
CA TYR A 88 8.99 2.00 4.82
C TYR A 88 10.44 1.51 4.93
N TYR A 89 10.67 0.25 5.31
CA TYR A 89 12.03 -0.27 5.47
C TYR A 89 12.79 -0.45 4.16
N LEU A 90 12.11 -0.81 3.08
CA LEU A 90 12.73 -0.92 1.76
C LEU A 90 13.17 0.45 1.25
N VAL A 91 12.30 1.46 1.25
CA VAL A 91 12.59 2.75 0.61
C VAL A 91 13.37 3.69 1.52
N ARG A 92 13.05 3.76 2.81
CA ARG A 92 13.74 4.67 3.72
C ARG A 92 15.15 4.22 4.05
N PHE A 93 15.37 2.91 4.17
CA PHE A 93 16.62 2.36 4.70
C PHE A 93 17.34 1.42 3.73
N GLY A 94 16.73 1.02 2.61
CA GLY A 94 17.36 0.10 1.65
C GLY A 94 17.60 -1.28 2.25
N TYR A 95 16.78 -1.72 3.21
CA TYR A 95 16.98 -3.02 3.85
C TYR A 95 16.71 -4.18 2.89
N ALA A 96 17.54 -5.22 3.01
CA ALA A 96 17.34 -6.47 2.29
C ALA A 96 16.07 -7.19 2.77
N PRO A 97 15.40 -7.99 1.91
CA PRO A 97 14.19 -8.70 2.25
C PRO A 97 14.29 -9.58 3.50
N SER A 98 15.38 -10.33 3.70
CA SER A 98 15.58 -11.15 4.91
C SER A 98 15.52 -10.33 6.20
N LYS A 99 16.10 -9.13 6.19
CA LYS A 99 16.07 -8.22 7.34
C LYS A 99 14.67 -7.67 7.57
N ILE A 100 13.98 -7.26 6.51
CA ILE A 100 12.59 -6.80 6.59
C ILE A 100 11.69 -7.92 7.13
N TYR A 101 11.88 -9.14 6.64
CA TYR A 101 11.18 -10.33 7.10
C TYR A 101 11.39 -10.57 8.59
N TYR A 102 12.64 -10.60 9.04
CA TYR A 102 13.00 -10.76 10.45
C TYR A 102 12.34 -9.69 11.34
N MET A 103 12.42 -8.41 10.94
CA MET A 103 11.81 -7.31 11.69
C MET A 103 10.27 -7.41 11.72
N ALA A 104 9.65 -7.82 10.61
CA ALA A 104 8.22 -8.00 10.55
C ALA A 104 7.75 -9.16 11.45
N LYS A 105 8.49 -10.27 11.50
CA LYS A 105 8.20 -11.38 12.41
C LYS A 105 8.13 -10.92 13.86
N LEU A 106 9.08 -10.09 14.29
CA LEU A 106 9.08 -9.54 15.65
C LEU A 106 7.94 -8.55 15.88
N SER A 107 7.69 -7.67 14.91
CA SER A 107 6.70 -6.60 15.02
C SER A 107 5.26 -7.11 14.99
N PHE A 108 5.01 -8.24 14.33
CA PHE A 108 3.68 -8.81 14.09
C PHE A 108 3.50 -10.23 14.64
N LYS A 109 4.36 -10.67 15.56
CA LYS A 109 4.39 -12.06 16.09
C LYS A 109 3.03 -12.59 16.56
N ASP A 110 2.19 -11.73 17.14
CA ASP A 110 0.91 -12.10 17.72
C ASP A 110 -0.27 -11.89 16.75
N LYS A 111 0.02 -11.41 15.53
CA LYS A 111 -0.99 -11.01 14.53
C LYS A 111 -0.89 -11.78 13.21
N TYR A 112 0.31 -12.10 12.76
CA TYR A 112 0.55 -12.82 11.51
C TYR A 112 1.53 -13.96 11.70
N SER A 113 1.24 -15.10 11.07
CA SER A 113 2.19 -16.21 11.02
C SER A 113 3.42 -15.83 10.18
N GLU A 114 4.56 -16.48 10.46
CA GLU A 114 5.78 -16.30 9.67
C GLU A 114 5.52 -16.55 8.16
N GLU A 115 4.74 -17.59 7.85
CA GLU A 115 4.33 -17.92 6.48
C GLU A 115 3.53 -16.79 5.82
N THR A 116 2.59 -16.18 6.56
CA THR A 116 1.79 -15.05 6.07
C THR A 116 2.68 -13.84 5.75
N ILE A 117 3.63 -13.54 6.63
CA ILE A 117 4.58 -12.43 6.42
C ILE A 117 5.46 -12.71 5.19
N LYS A 118 6.03 -13.92 5.06
CA LYS A 118 6.89 -14.29 3.92
C LYS A 118 6.12 -14.27 2.60
N LYS A 119 4.87 -14.75 2.60
CA LYS A 119 3.96 -14.69 1.45
C LYS A 119 3.75 -13.24 1.00
N TRP A 120 3.33 -12.35 1.90
CA TRP A 120 3.02 -10.97 1.52
C TRP A 120 4.26 -10.14 1.20
N LEU A 121 5.40 -10.41 1.84
CA LEU A 121 6.67 -9.78 1.46
C LEU A 121 7.12 -10.20 0.06
N THR A 122 6.97 -11.47 -0.29
CA THR A 122 7.20 -11.97 -1.66
C THR A 122 6.31 -11.26 -2.68
N VAL A 123 5.01 -11.11 -2.37
CA VAL A 123 4.06 -10.38 -3.22
C VAL A 123 4.46 -8.91 -3.34
N PHE A 124 4.79 -8.26 -2.21
CA PHE A 124 5.23 -6.88 -2.16
C PHE A 124 6.43 -6.64 -3.07
N ILE A 125 7.52 -7.41 -2.91
CA ILE A 125 8.75 -7.26 -3.70
C ILE A 125 8.46 -7.45 -5.20
N ARG A 126 7.74 -8.51 -5.56
CA ARG A 126 7.39 -8.80 -6.96
C ARG A 126 6.58 -7.67 -7.60
N ARG A 127 5.55 -7.19 -6.90
CA ARG A 127 4.68 -6.10 -7.40
C ARG A 127 5.40 -4.76 -7.40
N PHE A 128 6.15 -4.47 -6.35
CA PHE A 128 6.93 -3.25 -6.26
C PHE A 128 7.88 -3.13 -7.45
N PHE A 129 8.59 -4.19 -7.84
CA PHE A 129 9.44 -4.14 -9.04
C PHE A 129 8.63 -4.07 -10.34
N SER A 130 7.73 -5.03 -10.56
CA SER A 130 7.00 -5.14 -11.84
C SER A 130 6.06 -3.97 -12.16
N GLN A 131 5.64 -3.21 -11.15
CA GLN A 131 4.72 -2.08 -11.32
C GLN A 131 5.44 -0.72 -11.37
N GLN A 132 6.78 -0.71 -11.44
CA GLN A 132 7.55 0.53 -11.52
C GLN A 132 7.15 1.41 -12.72
N PHE A 133 6.77 0.83 -13.85
CA PHE A 133 6.33 1.58 -15.03
C PHE A 133 5.15 2.53 -14.75
N LYS A 134 4.21 2.15 -13.87
CA LYS A 134 3.08 3.01 -13.47
C LYS A 134 3.55 4.23 -12.69
N ARG A 135 4.67 4.11 -11.97
CA ARG A 135 5.24 5.19 -11.18
C ARG A 135 6.12 6.13 -11.99
N SER A 136 6.62 5.69 -13.14
CA SER A 136 7.46 6.50 -14.01
C SER A 136 6.73 7.72 -14.62
N CYS A 137 5.39 7.68 -14.70
CA CYS A 137 4.56 8.75 -15.25
C CYS A 137 3.55 9.34 -14.24
N LEU A 138 3.90 9.42 -12.94
CA LEU A 138 2.98 9.96 -11.94
C LEU A 138 2.67 11.44 -12.15
N PRO A 139 1.41 11.87 -11.94
CA PRO A 139 1.03 13.26 -11.77
C PRO A 139 1.84 13.96 -10.67
N ASP A 140 1.81 15.29 -10.66
CA ASP A 140 2.40 16.06 -9.57
C ASP A 140 1.59 15.90 -8.28
N GLY A 141 2.27 15.99 -7.15
CA GLY A 141 1.67 15.83 -5.84
C GLY A 141 2.67 16.13 -4.73
N PRO A 142 2.22 16.46 -3.52
CA PRO A 142 3.10 16.82 -2.43
C PRO A 142 3.73 15.56 -1.82
N LYS A 143 5.02 15.66 -1.45
CA LYS A 143 5.64 14.69 -0.55
C LYS A 143 5.08 14.91 0.86
N VAL A 144 4.59 13.83 1.47
CA VAL A 144 4.13 13.79 2.85
C VAL A 144 4.93 12.74 3.59
N GLY A 145 5.47 13.10 4.77
CA GLY A 145 6.30 12.21 5.58
C GLY A 145 7.71 11.99 5.02
N SER A 146 8.30 10.84 5.35
CA SER A 146 9.72 10.55 5.09
C SER A 146 10.01 9.79 3.78
N VAL A 147 8.97 9.28 3.11
CA VAL A 147 9.08 8.42 1.93
C VAL A 147 8.02 8.83 0.89
N THR A 148 8.45 9.08 -0.36
CA THR A 148 7.57 9.17 -1.53
C THR A 148 8.05 8.25 -2.65
N LEU A 149 7.17 8.00 -3.63
CA LEU A 149 7.43 7.15 -4.79
C LEU A 149 7.48 7.92 -6.12
N SER A 150 7.58 9.26 -6.04
CA SER A 150 7.77 10.08 -7.24
C SER A 150 9.11 9.79 -7.91
N PRO A 151 9.14 9.55 -9.24
CA PRO A 151 10.37 9.34 -10.01
C PRO A 151 11.23 10.60 -10.09
N ARG A 152 10.64 11.75 -9.73
CA ARG A 152 11.29 13.06 -9.70
C ARG A 152 11.97 13.35 -8.36
N SER A 153 11.76 12.51 -7.34
CA SER A 153 12.23 12.72 -5.96
C SER A 153 12.88 11.45 -5.39
N ASP A 154 12.35 10.92 -4.28
CA ASP A 154 12.96 9.87 -3.44
C ASP A 154 13.17 8.51 -4.14
N TRP A 155 12.39 8.15 -5.17
CA TRP A 155 12.44 6.81 -5.74
C TRP A 155 12.76 6.81 -7.23
N ARG A 156 14.00 6.43 -7.59
CA ARG A 156 14.47 6.31 -8.98
C ARG A 156 14.84 4.86 -9.26
N MET A 157 14.05 4.20 -10.09
CA MET A 157 14.22 2.80 -10.45
C MET A 157 13.84 2.57 -11.92
N PRO A 158 14.61 1.77 -12.68
CA PRO A 158 14.23 1.37 -14.04
C PRO A 158 12.91 0.59 -14.05
N SER A 159 12.05 0.86 -15.03
CA SER A 159 10.75 0.17 -15.18
C SER A 159 10.88 -1.32 -15.52
N ASP A 160 12.04 -1.73 -16.01
CA ASP A 160 12.41 -3.05 -16.53
C ASP A 160 13.42 -3.78 -15.63
N ALA A 161 13.66 -3.29 -14.41
CA ALA A 161 14.59 -3.92 -13.47
C ALA A 161 14.11 -5.33 -13.05
N SER A 162 15.05 -6.29 -13.05
CA SER A 162 14.79 -7.65 -12.60
C SER A 162 14.66 -7.73 -11.07
N VAL A 163 13.63 -8.44 -10.61
CA VAL A 163 13.36 -8.67 -9.18
C VAL A 163 14.09 -9.90 -8.63
N LYS A 164 14.71 -10.70 -9.50
CA LYS A 164 15.21 -12.05 -9.18
C LYS A 164 16.09 -12.09 -7.92
N ALA A 165 17.12 -11.23 -7.86
CA ALA A 165 18.06 -11.22 -6.74
C ALA A 165 17.38 -10.96 -5.37
N TRP A 166 16.28 -10.19 -5.35
CA TRP A 166 15.54 -9.90 -4.13
C TRP A 166 14.64 -11.08 -3.70
N LEU A 167 14.09 -11.82 -4.67
CA LEU A 167 13.31 -13.02 -4.37
C LEU A 167 14.21 -14.17 -3.91
N ASP A 168 15.34 -14.39 -4.61
CA ASP A 168 16.32 -15.42 -4.25
C ASP A 168 16.85 -15.18 -2.82
N GLU A 169 17.08 -13.93 -2.43
CA GLU A 169 17.51 -13.58 -1.07
C GLU A 169 16.45 -13.88 -0.01
N LEU A 170 15.18 -13.58 -0.30
CA LEU A 170 14.07 -13.88 0.61
C LEU A 170 13.77 -15.38 0.72
N GLU A 171 13.93 -16.14 -0.37
CA GLU A 171 13.72 -17.58 -0.37
C GLU A 171 14.70 -18.28 0.58
N ASN A 172 15.96 -17.81 0.62
CA ASN A 172 17.02 -18.31 1.48
C ASN A 172 16.96 -17.83 2.95
N ALA A 173 15.97 -17.01 3.30
CA ALA A 173 15.77 -16.44 4.65
C ALA A 173 14.78 -17.23 5.53
#